data_AF-A0A2K6R6D6-F1
#
_entry.id   AF-A0A2K6R6D6-F1
#
_cell.length_a   1.000
_cell.length_b   1.000
_cell.length_c   1.000
_cell.angle_alpha   90.00
_cell.angle_beta   90.00
_cell.angle_gamma   90.00
#
_symmetry.space_group_name_H-M   'P 1'
#
loop_
_entity.id
_entity.type
_entity.pdbx_description
1 polymer ?
#
loop_
_entity_poly.entity_id
_entity_poly.type
_entity_poly.pdbx_seq_one_letter_code
_entity_poly.pdbx_strand_id
1 'polypeptide(L)'
;MESALPAAGFLYWVGAGTVAYLALRISYSLFTAFRVWGVGNEAGVGPGLGEWAVVTGGTDGIGKSYAEELAKRGMKVVLISRSQDKLDQVSSEIMNNVGMSYEYPEYFLDVPDLDNVIKKMININILSVCKMTQLVLPGMVERSKGAILNISSGSGMFPVPLLTIYSATKTFVDFFSQCLHEEYRSKGIFVQSVLPYFVATKLAKIRKPTLDKPTPETFVKSAIKTVGLQSRTNGYLIHVLMGWIISNLPSWIYLKIVMNMNKATRAHYLKKAKKN
;
A
#
# COMPACT_ATOMS: atom_id res chain seq x y z
N MET A 1 46.26 -36.70 21.49
CA MET A 1 45.54 -35.49 21.98
C MET A 1 45.37 -34.57 20.78
N GLU A 2 44.33 -34.81 19.98
CA GLU A 2 44.02 -33.95 18.84
C GLU A 2 42.83 -33.06 19.18
N SER A 3 43.02 -31.77 18.90
CA SER A 3 42.21 -30.63 19.29
C SER A 3 40.87 -30.58 18.54
N ALA A 4 39.83 -31.16 19.14
CA ALA A 4 38.45 -30.99 18.69
C ALA A 4 37.83 -29.66 19.15
N LEU A 5 38.46 -28.50 18.82
CA LEU A 5 37.97 -27.17 19.24
C LEU A 5 38.03 -25.99 18.21
N PRO A 6 38.10 -26.15 16.87
CA PRO A 6 37.90 -25.00 15.96
C PRO A 6 36.41 -24.71 15.65
N ALA A 7 35.59 -25.75 15.50
CA ALA A 7 34.21 -25.61 15.01
C ALA A 7 33.25 -25.00 16.04
N ALA A 8 33.47 -25.28 17.33
CA ALA A 8 32.66 -24.73 18.42
C ALA A 8 32.81 -23.20 18.54
N GLY A 9 34.01 -22.67 18.34
CA GLY A 9 34.27 -21.23 18.32
C GLY A 9 33.62 -20.53 17.12
N PHE A 10 33.67 -21.14 15.93
CA PHE A 10 33.02 -20.60 14.74
C PHE A 10 31.50 -20.52 14.89
N LEU A 11 30.85 -21.61 15.31
CA LEU A 11 29.40 -21.63 15.51
C LEU A 11 28.94 -20.65 16.60
N TYR A 12 29.75 -20.48 17.65
CA TYR A 12 29.50 -19.46 18.68
C TYR A 12 29.47 -18.05 18.08
N TRP A 13 30.49 -17.65 17.31
CA TRP A 13 30.54 -16.31 16.72
C TRP A 13 29.45 -16.07 15.68
N VAL A 14 29.09 -17.09 14.89
CA VAL A 14 27.93 -17.03 13.99
C VAL A 14 26.64 -16.82 14.80
N GLY A 15 26.45 -17.56 15.88
CA GLY A 15 25.30 -17.41 16.78
C GLY A 15 25.24 -16.03 17.42
N ALA A 16 26.35 -15.57 18.01
CA ALA A 16 26.45 -14.24 18.64
C ALA A 16 26.20 -13.11 17.62
N GLY A 17 26.80 -13.19 16.44
CA GLY A 17 26.56 -12.24 15.35
C GLY A 17 25.11 -12.23 14.89
N THR A 18 24.46 -13.40 14.80
CA THR A 18 23.04 -13.50 14.45
C THR A 18 22.15 -12.85 15.51
N VAL A 19 22.40 -13.11 16.80
CA VAL A 19 21.65 -12.49 17.91
C VAL A 19 21.83 -10.97 17.91
N ALA A 20 23.06 -10.47 17.73
CA ALA A 20 23.35 -9.05 17.65
C ALA A 20 22.63 -8.38 16.46
N TYR A 21 22.65 -9.00 15.29
CA TYR A 21 21.93 -8.53 14.11
C TYR A 21 20.41 -8.46 14.35
N LEU A 22 19.82 -9.52 14.92
CA LEU A 22 18.39 -9.56 15.23
C LEU A 22 18.01 -8.51 16.28
N ALA A 23 18.82 -8.35 17.34
CA ALA A 23 18.62 -7.32 18.36
C ALA A 23 18.66 -5.92 17.73
N LEU A 24 19.68 -5.61 16.92
CA LEU A 24 19.79 -4.32 16.23
C LEU A 24 18.58 -4.06 15.32
N ARG A 25 18.15 -5.07 14.55
CA ARG A 25 16.98 -4.96 13.67
C ARG A 25 15.68 -4.73 14.44
N ILE A 26 15.47 -5.42 15.57
CA ILE A 26 14.32 -5.22 16.46
C ILE A 26 14.37 -3.82 17.07
N SER A 27 15.50 -3.42 17.64
CA SER A 27 15.69 -2.10 18.24
C SER A 27 15.45 -0.98 17.24
N TYR A 28 15.96 -1.10 16.01
CA TYR A 28 15.68 -0.16 14.93
C TYR A 28 14.18 -0.11 14.58
N SER A 29 13.53 -1.27 14.47
CA SER A 29 12.08 -1.34 14.19
C SER A 29 11.27 -0.66 15.30
N LEU A 30 11.58 -0.94 16.57
CA LEU A 30 10.92 -0.31 17.72
C LEU A 30 11.19 1.20 17.78
N PHE A 31 12.42 1.63 17.52
CA PHE A 31 12.76 3.05 17.44
C PHE A 31 11.99 3.75 16.33
N THR A 32 11.90 3.17 15.13
CA THR A 32 11.10 3.76 14.03
C THR A 32 9.62 3.83 14.38
N ALA A 33 9.07 2.80 15.04
CA ALA A 33 7.70 2.81 15.50
C ALA A 33 7.46 3.89 16.56
N PHE A 34 8.33 4.00 17.56
CA PHE A 34 8.26 5.05 18.58
C PHE A 34 8.41 6.45 17.97
N ARG A 35 9.35 6.64 17.04
CA ARG A 35 9.56 7.91 16.33
C ARG A 35 8.33 8.36 15.55
N VAL A 36 7.60 7.42 14.93
CA VAL A 36 6.42 7.75 14.10
C VAL A 36 5.15 7.85 14.92
N TRP A 37 4.94 6.94 15.87
CA TRP A 37 3.66 6.78 16.59
C TRP A 37 3.67 7.31 18.03
N GLY A 38 4.84 7.46 18.64
CA GLY A 38 5.01 7.96 20.01
C GLY A 38 5.33 9.45 20.07
N VAL A 39 6.30 9.91 19.26
CA VAL A 39 6.77 11.32 19.24
C VAL A 39 6.59 12.01 17.89
N GLY A 40 6.12 11.27 16.88
CA GLY A 40 5.95 11.78 15.54
C GLY A 40 4.79 12.75 15.49
N ASN A 41 5.09 14.01 15.16
CA ASN A 41 4.07 14.95 14.73
C ASN A 41 3.94 14.86 13.22
N GLU A 42 2.71 14.71 12.75
CA GLU A 42 2.40 14.76 11.33
C GLU A 42 2.96 16.05 10.70
N ALA A 43 3.36 16.03 9.43
CA ALA A 43 3.96 17.19 8.75
C ALA A 43 2.99 18.37 8.50
N GLY A 44 1.98 18.56 9.35
CA GLY A 44 0.96 19.58 9.21
C GLY A 44 0.15 19.40 7.92
N VAL A 45 -0.31 18.17 7.66
CA VAL A 45 -1.16 17.88 6.49
C VAL A 45 -2.39 18.77 6.56
N GLY A 46 -2.45 19.73 5.64
CA GLY A 46 -3.38 20.85 5.61
C GLY A 46 -2.91 21.93 4.63
N PRO A 47 -3.52 23.13 4.63
CA PRO A 47 -3.21 24.23 3.70
C PRO A 47 -1.74 24.65 3.68
N GLY A 48 -1.01 24.41 4.77
CA GLY A 48 0.42 24.63 4.85
C GLY A 48 1.21 23.82 3.81
N LEU A 49 0.78 22.61 3.45
CA LEU A 49 1.42 21.76 2.43
C LEU A 49 0.99 22.14 0.99
N GLY A 50 -0.18 22.78 0.88
CA GLY A 50 -0.82 23.27 -0.34
C GLY A 50 -2.31 23.45 -0.11
N GLU A 51 -2.94 24.47 -0.71
CA GLU A 51 -4.38 24.72 -0.47
C GLU A 51 -5.29 23.63 -1.01
N TRP A 52 -4.85 22.91 -2.04
CA TRP A 52 -5.65 21.98 -2.81
C TRP A 52 -5.20 20.54 -2.60
N ALA A 53 -6.15 19.64 -2.45
CA ALA A 53 -5.94 18.20 -2.44
C ALA A 53 -6.72 17.57 -3.60
N VAL A 54 -6.02 16.87 -4.49
CA VAL A 54 -6.66 16.07 -5.53
C VAL A 54 -6.74 14.64 -5.02
N VAL A 55 -7.96 14.11 -4.88
CA VAL A 55 -8.20 12.75 -4.40
C VAL A 55 -8.86 11.93 -5.50
N THR A 56 -8.14 10.94 -5.96
CA THR A 56 -8.67 9.98 -6.92
C THR A 56 -9.37 8.82 -6.22
N GLY A 57 -10.46 8.31 -6.80
CA GLY A 57 -11.23 7.25 -6.18
C GLY A 57 -11.95 7.69 -4.88
N GLY A 58 -12.28 8.97 -4.78
CA GLY A 58 -12.85 9.60 -3.58
C GLY A 58 -14.31 9.28 -3.27
N THR A 59 -14.96 8.37 -3.99
CA THR A 59 -16.41 8.07 -3.82
C THR A 59 -16.69 6.99 -2.77
N ASP A 60 -15.70 6.18 -2.40
CA ASP A 60 -15.87 5.11 -1.41
C ASP A 60 -14.54 4.74 -0.72
N GLY A 61 -14.63 3.98 0.37
CA GLY A 61 -13.49 3.39 1.07
C GLY A 61 -12.39 4.39 1.46
N ILE A 62 -11.14 3.98 1.28
CA ILE A 62 -9.95 4.76 1.69
C ILE A 62 -9.90 6.13 1.01
N GLY A 63 -10.20 6.20 -0.30
CA GLY A 63 -10.17 7.46 -1.04
C GLY A 63 -11.19 8.46 -0.50
N LYS A 64 -12.42 8.01 -0.23
CA LYS A 64 -13.45 8.85 0.40
C LYS A 64 -13.00 9.37 1.76
N SER A 65 -12.45 8.50 2.60
CA SER A 65 -11.99 8.92 3.93
C SER A 65 -10.82 9.89 3.87
N TYR A 66 -9.90 9.77 2.89
CA TYR A 66 -8.88 10.79 2.64
C TYR A 66 -9.50 12.12 2.25
N ALA A 67 -10.47 12.13 1.33
CA ALA A 67 -11.15 13.36 0.94
C ALA A 67 -11.83 14.06 2.13
N GLU A 68 -12.59 13.32 2.94
CA GLU A 68 -13.26 13.88 4.11
C GLU A 68 -12.28 14.40 5.17
N GLU A 69 -11.20 13.66 5.42
CA GLU A 69 -10.19 14.05 6.41
C GLU A 69 -9.37 15.27 5.96
N LEU A 70 -8.99 15.35 4.67
CA LEU A 70 -8.31 16.51 4.11
C LEU A 70 -9.20 17.76 4.10
N ALA A 71 -10.51 17.59 3.83
CA ALA A 71 -11.49 18.68 3.94
C ALA A 71 -11.62 19.19 5.38
N LYS A 72 -11.69 18.29 6.38
CA LYS A 72 -11.69 18.67 7.82
C LYS A 72 -10.45 19.44 8.24
N ARG A 73 -9.33 19.22 7.53
CA ARG A 73 -8.06 19.92 7.73
C ARG A 73 -7.98 21.26 6.98
N GLY A 74 -9.06 21.69 6.32
CA GLY A 74 -9.17 22.99 5.67
C GLY A 74 -8.67 23.04 4.22
N MET A 75 -8.36 21.88 3.61
CA MET A 75 -7.95 21.85 2.20
C MET A 75 -9.15 21.88 1.25
N LYS A 76 -8.99 22.51 0.09
CA LYS A 76 -9.95 22.47 -1.02
C LYS A 76 -9.79 21.14 -1.75
N VAL A 77 -10.78 20.26 -1.64
CA VAL A 77 -10.68 18.89 -2.17
C VAL A 77 -11.33 18.78 -3.55
N VAL A 78 -10.55 18.34 -4.53
CA VAL A 78 -11.02 17.96 -5.88
C VAL A 78 -11.12 16.45 -5.95
N LEU A 79 -12.31 15.94 -6.23
CA LEU A 79 -12.56 14.50 -6.38
C LEU A 79 -12.49 14.09 -7.85
N ILE A 80 -11.72 13.04 -8.15
CA ILE A 80 -11.70 12.41 -9.47
C ILE A 80 -12.34 11.03 -9.36
N SER A 81 -13.42 10.78 -10.12
CA SER A 81 -14.17 9.52 -10.06
C SER A 81 -14.92 9.16 -11.35
N ARG A 82 -15.57 7.98 -11.36
CA ARG A 82 -16.02 7.17 -12.51
C ARG A 82 -17.17 7.73 -13.37
N SER A 83 -17.86 8.82 -13.01
CA SER A 83 -19.05 9.26 -13.74
C SER A 83 -18.77 10.48 -14.63
N GLN A 84 -18.99 10.33 -15.93
CA GLN A 84 -18.77 11.34 -16.94
C GLN A 84 -20.08 11.68 -17.68
N ASP A 85 -20.91 12.57 -17.16
CA ASP A 85 -21.83 13.25 -18.09
C ASP A 85 -21.11 14.36 -18.89
N LYS A 86 -19.81 14.64 -18.67
CA LYS A 86 -19.05 15.69 -19.38
C LYS A 86 -17.51 15.55 -19.39
N LEU A 87 -16.89 14.78 -20.29
CA LEU A 87 -15.49 14.96 -20.80
C LEU A 87 -15.11 13.81 -21.77
N ASP A 88 -16.04 13.38 -22.62
CA ASP A 88 -15.86 12.22 -23.52
C ASP A 88 -14.98 12.52 -24.74
N GLN A 89 -13.65 12.54 -24.57
CA GLN A 89 -12.76 12.07 -25.64
C GLN A 89 -11.31 11.80 -25.24
N VAL A 90 -10.81 12.40 -24.14
CA VAL A 90 -9.45 12.12 -23.59
C VAL A 90 -9.53 11.31 -22.28
N SER A 91 -10.76 11.05 -21.84
CA SER A 91 -11.12 10.72 -20.47
C SER A 91 -11.40 9.24 -20.22
N SER A 92 -11.63 8.49 -21.30
CA SER A 92 -11.99 7.07 -21.30
C SER A 92 -10.88 6.16 -20.78
N GLU A 93 -9.62 6.59 -20.86
CA GLU A 93 -8.46 5.77 -20.47
C GLU A 93 -7.85 6.14 -19.10
N ILE A 94 -8.02 7.37 -18.62
CA ILE A 94 -7.25 7.92 -17.49
C ILE A 94 -8.10 8.20 -16.24
N MET A 95 -9.42 8.36 -16.33
CA MET A 95 -10.24 8.80 -15.19
C MET A 95 -10.61 7.73 -14.15
N ASN A 96 -10.21 6.48 -14.33
CA ASN A 96 -10.66 5.36 -13.49
C ASN A 96 -9.70 5.04 -12.34
N ASN A 97 -9.32 6.03 -11.52
CA ASN A 97 -8.40 5.81 -10.40
C ASN A 97 -9.06 5.23 -9.13
N VAL A 98 -9.90 4.20 -9.27
CA VAL A 98 -10.26 3.33 -8.14
C VAL A 98 -9.53 2.02 -8.35
N GLY A 99 -8.54 1.72 -7.50
CA GLY A 99 -7.73 0.51 -7.66
C GLY A 99 -8.60 -0.73 -7.85
N MET A 100 -8.36 -1.48 -8.93
CA MET A 100 -9.09 -2.70 -9.28
C MET A 100 -8.36 -3.91 -8.69
N SER A 101 -9.12 -4.85 -8.14
CA SER A 101 -8.64 -6.17 -7.71
C SER A 101 -9.49 -7.26 -8.37
N TYR A 102 -9.09 -8.51 -8.17
CA TYR A 102 -9.84 -9.67 -8.62
C TYR A 102 -11.19 -9.73 -7.90
N GLU A 103 -12.21 -10.31 -8.55
CA GLU A 103 -13.46 -10.61 -7.89
C GLU A 103 -13.27 -11.70 -6.81
N TYR A 104 -12.45 -12.71 -7.10
CA TYR A 104 -12.03 -13.76 -6.18
C TYR A 104 -10.64 -14.26 -6.59
N PRO A 105 -9.87 -14.89 -5.69
CA PRO A 105 -8.57 -15.43 -6.07
C PRO A 105 -8.72 -16.54 -7.12
N GLU A 106 -7.96 -16.46 -8.21
CA GLU A 106 -8.04 -17.42 -9.32
C GLU A 106 -6.66 -17.67 -9.92
N TYR A 107 -6.45 -18.89 -10.45
CA TYR A 107 -5.25 -19.22 -11.21
C TYR A 107 -5.18 -18.35 -12.46
N PHE A 108 -3.99 -17.93 -12.83
CA PHE A 108 -3.78 -16.94 -13.88
C PHE A 108 -4.49 -17.29 -15.20
N LEU A 109 -4.37 -18.55 -15.65
CA LEU A 109 -5.00 -19.01 -16.89
C LEU A 109 -6.52 -19.22 -16.79
N ASP A 110 -7.04 -19.32 -15.56
CA ASP A 110 -8.46 -19.58 -15.29
C ASP A 110 -9.24 -18.27 -15.02
N VAL A 111 -8.56 -17.12 -15.07
CA VAL A 111 -9.23 -15.81 -14.91
C VAL A 111 -10.18 -15.59 -16.09
N PRO A 112 -11.48 -15.36 -15.83
CA PRO A 112 -12.43 -15.05 -16.89
C PRO A 112 -12.04 -13.75 -17.60
N ASP A 113 -12.06 -13.77 -18.94
CA ASP A 113 -11.70 -12.59 -19.77
C ASP A 113 -10.32 -12.02 -19.41
N LEU A 114 -9.33 -12.91 -19.26
CA LEU A 114 -7.98 -12.60 -18.76
C LEU A 114 -7.34 -11.39 -19.48
N ASP A 115 -7.41 -11.31 -20.80
CA ASP A 115 -6.81 -10.22 -21.58
C ASP A 115 -7.39 -8.85 -21.19
N ASN A 116 -8.71 -8.77 -21.00
CA ASN A 116 -9.37 -7.56 -20.56
C ASN A 116 -9.02 -7.23 -19.10
N VAL A 117 -8.95 -8.25 -18.23
CA VAL A 117 -8.52 -8.08 -16.84
C VAL A 117 -7.09 -7.53 -16.76
N ILE A 118 -6.16 -8.04 -17.57
CA ILE A 118 -4.79 -7.54 -17.68
C ILE A 118 -4.80 -6.07 -18.08
N LYS A 119 -5.44 -5.73 -19.22
CA LYS A 119 -5.51 -4.35 -19.73
C LYS A 119 -6.12 -3.39 -18.71
N LYS A 120 -7.25 -3.77 -18.11
CA LYS A 120 -7.96 -2.95 -17.12
C LYS A 120 -7.12 -2.73 -15.87
N MET A 121 -6.52 -3.79 -15.30
CA MET A 121 -5.70 -3.64 -14.08
C MET A 121 -4.45 -2.79 -14.32
N ILE A 122 -3.78 -2.96 -15.47
CA ILE A 122 -2.63 -2.12 -15.82
C ILE A 122 -3.08 -0.66 -15.99
N ASN A 123 -4.15 -0.40 -16.74
CA ASN A 123 -4.62 0.97 -16.96
C ASN A 123 -5.06 1.65 -15.66
N ILE A 124 -5.78 0.94 -14.79
CA ILE A 124 -6.38 1.48 -13.56
C ILE A 124 -5.40 1.55 -12.38
N ASN A 125 -4.47 0.61 -12.26
CA ASN A 125 -3.55 0.56 -11.11
C ASN A 125 -2.18 1.17 -11.42
N ILE A 126 -1.74 1.19 -12.69
CA ILE A 126 -0.40 1.63 -13.10
C ILE A 126 -0.48 2.92 -13.90
N LEU A 127 -1.12 2.89 -15.08
CA LEU A 127 -1.10 4.00 -16.03
C LEU A 127 -1.66 5.27 -15.40
N SER A 128 -2.79 5.13 -14.73
CA SER A 128 -3.49 6.24 -14.08
C SER A 128 -2.67 6.90 -12.95
N VAL A 129 -1.88 6.14 -12.18
CA VAL A 129 -0.96 6.67 -11.16
C VAL A 129 0.17 7.46 -11.83
N CYS A 130 0.73 6.93 -12.91
CA CYS A 130 1.77 7.61 -13.68
C CYS A 130 1.25 8.91 -14.30
N LYS A 131 0.07 8.88 -14.91
CA LYS A 131 -0.55 10.03 -15.58
C LYS A 131 -0.96 11.12 -14.60
N MET A 132 -1.56 10.75 -13.46
CA MET A 132 -1.88 11.73 -12.42
C MET A 132 -0.63 12.37 -11.85
N THR A 133 0.42 11.59 -11.62
CA THR A 133 1.70 12.13 -11.16
C THR A 133 2.30 13.08 -12.20
N GLN A 134 2.33 12.68 -13.48
CA GLN A 134 2.78 13.53 -14.59
C GLN A 134 2.02 14.86 -14.66
N LEU A 135 0.72 14.84 -14.37
CA LEU A 135 -0.13 16.03 -14.40
C LEU A 135 0.18 17.02 -13.25
N VAL A 136 0.33 16.51 -12.02
CA VAL A 136 0.41 17.37 -10.82
C VAL A 136 1.85 17.75 -10.45
N LEU A 137 2.82 16.91 -10.76
CA LEU A 137 4.20 17.04 -10.29
C LEU A 137 4.92 18.30 -10.81
N PRO A 138 4.80 18.71 -12.09
CA PRO A 138 5.46 19.93 -12.58
C PRO A 138 5.09 21.17 -11.76
N GLY A 139 3.80 21.37 -11.49
CA GLY A 139 3.34 22.50 -10.67
C GLY A 139 3.77 22.39 -9.20
N MET A 140 3.87 21.18 -8.64
CA MET A 140 4.42 21.01 -7.29
C MET A 140 5.91 21.41 -7.24
N VAL A 141 6.68 21.02 -8.26
CA VAL A 141 8.12 21.34 -8.37
C VAL A 141 8.33 22.84 -8.55
N GLU A 142 7.53 23.50 -9.38
CA GLU A 142 7.59 24.96 -9.55
C GLU A 142 7.39 25.70 -8.21
N ARG A 143 6.48 25.20 -7.36
CA ARG A 143 6.25 25.74 -6.01
C ARG A 143 7.25 25.22 -4.96
N SER A 144 8.14 24.31 -5.34
CA SER A 144 9.07 23.59 -4.44
C SER A 144 8.37 22.99 -3.21
N LYS A 145 7.11 22.57 -3.38
CA LYS A 145 6.26 22.14 -2.27
C LYS A 145 5.09 21.30 -2.72
N GLY A 146 4.91 20.16 -2.05
CA GLY A 146 3.73 19.32 -2.19
C GLY A 146 3.95 17.92 -1.64
N ALA A 147 2.88 17.13 -1.59
CA ALA A 147 2.99 15.71 -1.33
C ALA A 147 2.11 14.87 -2.26
N ILE A 148 2.59 13.67 -2.58
CA ILE A 148 1.88 12.65 -3.35
C ILE A 148 1.76 11.41 -2.48
N LEU A 149 0.53 10.96 -2.23
CA LEU A 149 0.25 9.74 -1.45
C LEU A 149 -0.29 8.68 -2.41
N ASN A 150 0.54 7.71 -2.78
CA ASN A 150 0.16 6.63 -3.67
C ASN A 150 -0.28 5.40 -2.85
N ILE A 151 -1.49 4.92 -3.11
CA ILE A 151 -2.07 3.78 -2.39
C ILE A 151 -1.69 2.46 -3.09
N SER A 152 -0.62 1.84 -2.59
CA SER A 152 -0.23 0.48 -2.91
C SER A 152 -1.08 -0.53 -2.07
N SER A 153 -0.48 -1.61 -1.58
CA SER A 153 -1.11 -2.63 -0.73
C SER A 153 -0.03 -3.49 -0.05
N GLY A 154 -0.38 -4.13 1.06
CA GLY A 154 0.42 -5.22 1.63
C GLY A 154 0.68 -6.36 0.63
N SER A 155 -0.15 -6.54 -0.39
CA SER A 155 0.10 -7.46 -1.52
C SER A 155 1.18 -6.98 -2.50
N GLY A 156 1.65 -5.75 -2.38
CA GLY A 156 2.82 -5.22 -3.08
C GLY A 156 4.13 -5.39 -2.32
N MET A 157 4.07 -5.84 -1.04
CA MET A 157 5.28 -6.13 -0.25
C MET A 157 5.85 -7.52 -0.54
N PHE A 158 4.99 -8.46 -0.92
CA PHE A 158 5.34 -9.86 -1.14
C PHE A 158 4.44 -10.47 -2.24
N PRO A 159 4.89 -11.52 -2.95
CA PRO A 159 4.07 -12.17 -3.97
C PRO A 159 2.82 -12.82 -3.40
N VAL A 160 1.65 -12.57 -4.01
CA VAL A 160 0.37 -13.15 -3.56
C VAL A 160 -0.19 -14.07 -4.66
N PRO A 161 0.04 -15.41 -4.57
CA PRO A 161 -0.52 -16.38 -5.52
C PRO A 161 -2.03 -16.27 -5.63
N LEU A 162 -2.57 -16.52 -6.82
CA LEU A 162 -4.00 -16.37 -7.18
C LEU A 162 -4.52 -14.92 -7.22
N LEU A 163 -3.65 -13.92 -7.00
CA LEU A 163 -3.91 -12.49 -7.21
C LEU A 163 -2.77 -11.84 -8.01
N THR A 164 -2.21 -12.59 -8.96
CA THR A 164 -0.92 -12.32 -9.63
C THR A 164 -0.83 -10.90 -10.21
N ILE A 165 -1.79 -10.50 -11.05
CA ILE A 165 -1.76 -9.19 -11.72
C ILE A 165 -1.92 -8.07 -10.69
N TYR A 166 -2.79 -8.26 -9.70
CA TYR A 166 -3.04 -7.26 -8.67
C TYR A 166 -1.79 -7.03 -7.81
N SER A 167 -1.19 -8.09 -7.28
CA SER A 167 0.05 -8.04 -6.49
C SER A 167 1.19 -7.37 -7.28
N ALA A 168 1.35 -7.71 -8.56
CA ALA A 168 2.34 -7.08 -9.44
C ALA A 168 2.08 -5.58 -9.63
N THR A 169 0.84 -5.17 -9.92
CA THR A 169 0.51 -3.74 -10.09
C THR A 169 0.72 -2.94 -8.81
N LYS A 170 0.47 -3.52 -7.63
CA LYS A 170 0.73 -2.86 -6.34
C LYS A 170 2.23 -2.77 -6.03
N THR A 171 3.01 -3.76 -6.42
CA THR A 171 4.48 -3.69 -6.35
C THR A 171 5.01 -2.56 -7.24
N PHE A 172 4.49 -2.42 -8.47
CA PHE A 172 4.83 -1.30 -9.35
C PHE A 172 4.59 0.05 -8.66
N VAL A 173 3.39 0.26 -8.08
CA VAL A 173 3.06 1.51 -7.39
C VAL A 173 3.99 1.77 -6.21
N ASP A 174 4.41 0.73 -5.48
CA ASP A 174 5.35 0.86 -4.37
C ASP A 174 6.72 1.36 -4.83
N PHE A 175 7.31 0.69 -5.83
CA PHE A 175 8.63 1.08 -6.36
C PHE A 175 8.58 2.41 -7.10
N PHE A 176 7.55 2.67 -7.90
CA PHE A 176 7.34 3.96 -8.57
C PHE A 176 7.34 5.12 -7.57
N SER A 177 6.66 4.96 -6.44
CA SER A 177 6.58 5.98 -5.40
C SER A 177 7.91 6.19 -4.67
N GLN A 178 8.66 5.12 -4.42
CA GLN A 178 9.99 5.19 -3.80
C GLN A 178 10.99 5.91 -4.70
N CYS A 179 11.04 5.56 -5.99
CA CYS A 179 11.90 6.24 -6.96
C CYS A 179 11.58 7.74 -7.03
N LEU A 180 10.30 8.09 -7.19
CA LEU A 180 9.87 9.49 -7.22
C LEU A 180 10.20 10.25 -5.94
N HIS A 181 10.12 9.61 -4.77
CA HIS A 181 10.50 10.27 -3.53
C HIS A 181 11.97 10.68 -3.56
N GLU A 182 12.87 9.75 -3.94
CA GLU A 182 14.31 10.05 -3.99
C GLU A 182 14.67 11.06 -5.08
N GLU A 183 13.98 11.02 -6.23
CA GLU A 183 14.18 11.96 -7.34
C GLU A 183 13.77 13.40 -7.00
N TYR A 184 12.72 13.59 -6.19
CA TYR A 184 12.09 14.90 -5.97
C TYR A 184 12.14 15.41 -4.52
N ARG A 185 12.67 14.64 -3.55
CA ARG A 185 12.82 15.08 -2.14
C ARG A 185 13.62 16.37 -2.00
N SER A 186 14.69 16.52 -2.78
CA SER A 186 15.55 17.73 -2.75
C SER A 186 14.84 18.95 -3.37
N LYS A 187 13.74 18.73 -4.10
CA LYS A 187 12.89 19.76 -4.69
C LYS A 187 11.67 20.08 -3.80
N GLY A 188 11.69 19.64 -2.53
CA GLY A 188 10.62 19.90 -1.56
C GLY A 188 9.36 19.05 -1.77
N ILE A 189 9.41 17.98 -2.57
CA ILE A 189 8.26 17.10 -2.82
C ILE A 189 8.38 15.84 -1.99
N PHE A 190 7.36 15.59 -1.16
CA PHE A 190 7.26 14.36 -0.38
C PHE A 190 6.39 13.34 -1.12
N VAL A 191 6.93 12.17 -1.43
CA VAL A 191 6.16 11.09 -2.06
C VAL A 191 6.11 9.91 -1.11
N GLN A 192 4.91 9.41 -0.84
CA GLN A 192 4.68 8.31 0.09
C GLN A 192 3.97 7.16 -0.60
N SER A 193 4.56 5.97 -0.48
CA SER A 193 3.89 4.69 -0.74
C SER A 193 3.16 4.22 0.52
N VAL A 194 1.84 4.09 0.43
CA VAL A 194 1.00 3.55 1.51
C VAL A 194 0.59 2.13 1.16
N LEU A 195 0.96 1.16 1.99
CA LEU A 195 0.77 -0.28 1.79
C LEU A 195 -0.22 -0.87 2.80
N PRO A 196 -1.51 -0.52 2.72
CA PRO A 196 -2.51 -1.05 3.64
C PRO A 196 -2.63 -2.58 3.52
N TYR A 197 -2.80 -3.25 4.66
CA TYR A 197 -3.44 -4.57 4.69
C TYR A 197 -4.96 -4.39 4.57
N PHE A 198 -5.75 -5.35 5.04
CA PHE A 198 -7.20 -5.28 4.92
C PHE A 198 -7.78 -4.06 5.66
N VAL A 199 -8.63 -3.30 4.97
CA VAL A 199 -9.45 -2.20 5.51
C VAL A 199 -10.90 -2.53 5.16
N ALA A 200 -11.83 -2.30 6.10
CA ALA A 200 -13.25 -2.65 5.94
C ALA A 200 -13.92 -1.80 4.85
N THR A 201 -13.83 -2.26 3.60
CA THR A 201 -14.29 -1.57 2.39
C THR A 201 -15.09 -2.51 1.49
N LYS A 202 -15.85 -1.93 0.55
CA LYS A 202 -16.53 -2.71 -0.50
C LYS A 202 -15.55 -3.48 -1.40
N LEU A 203 -14.41 -2.86 -1.75
CA LEU A 203 -13.35 -3.50 -2.55
C LEU A 203 -12.85 -4.78 -1.88
N ALA A 204 -12.54 -4.72 -0.58
CA ALA A 204 -12.04 -5.86 0.17
C ALA A 204 -13.13 -6.87 0.55
N LYS A 205 -14.41 -6.59 0.23
CA LYS A 205 -15.58 -7.39 0.61
C LYS A 205 -15.70 -7.62 2.13
N ILE A 206 -15.21 -6.68 2.94
CA ILE A 206 -15.23 -6.73 4.40
C ILE A 206 -16.20 -5.67 4.92
N ARG A 207 -17.21 -6.10 5.68
CA ARG A 207 -18.23 -5.19 6.26
C ARG A 207 -18.01 -4.90 7.73
N LYS A 208 -17.53 -5.88 8.50
CA LYS A 208 -17.40 -5.77 9.96
C LYS A 208 -15.94 -5.42 10.29
N PRO A 209 -15.66 -4.22 10.83
CA PRO A 209 -14.30 -3.84 11.20
C PRO A 209 -13.82 -4.66 12.41
N THR A 210 -12.52 -4.94 12.43
CA THR A 210 -11.78 -5.57 13.53
C THR A 210 -10.50 -4.78 13.79
N LEU A 211 -9.76 -5.12 14.85
CA LEU A 211 -8.51 -4.42 15.16
C LEU A 211 -7.51 -4.47 14.00
N ASP A 212 -7.37 -5.62 13.32
CA ASP A 212 -6.52 -5.80 12.14
C ASP A 212 -7.16 -5.31 10.83
N LYS A 213 -8.46 -5.03 10.83
CA LYS A 213 -9.25 -4.59 9.68
C LYS A 213 -10.02 -3.31 10.05
N PRO A 214 -9.32 -2.19 10.25
CA PRO A 214 -9.95 -0.95 10.69
C PRO A 214 -10.97 -0.44 9.66
N THR A 215 -11.83 0.50 10.09
CA THR A 215 -12.63 1.26 9.12
C THR A 215 -11.73 2.16 8.28
N PRO A 216 -12.18 2.58 7.09
CA PRO A 216 -11.45 3.53 6.26
C PRO A 216 -11.08 4.83 6.99
N GLU A 217 -11.97 5.35 7.84
CA GLU A 217 -11.76 6.58 8.60
C GLU A 217 -10.67 6.40 9.66
N THR A 218 -10.72 5.31 10.42
CA THR A 218 -9.67 4.98 11.41
C THR A 218 -8.33 4.78 10.73
N PHE A 219 -8.32 4.06 9.60
CA PHE A 219 -7.11 3.84 8.82
C PHE A 219 -6.52 5.16 8.33
N VAL A 220 -7.31 6.03 7.69
CA VAL A 220 -6.82 7.30 7.13
C VAL A 220 -6.33 8.25 8.21
N LYS A 221 -7.05 8.38 9.33
CA LYS A 221 -6.58 9.19 10.48
C LYS A 221 -5.24 8.72 11.00
N SER A 222 -4.99 7.42 10.97
CA SER A 222 -3.69 6.84 11.33
C SER A 222 -2.65 7.09 10.24
N ALA A 223 -3.01 6.94 8.97
CA ALA A 223 -2.08 7.00 7.85
C ALA A 223 -1.57 8.43 7.62
N ILE A 224 -2.43 9.44 7.75
CA ILE A 224 -2.05 10.85 7.62
C ILE A 224 -0.95 11.24 8.62
N LYS A 225 -0.94 10.64 9.81
CA LYS A 225 0.10 10.92 10.82
C LYS A 225 1.51 10.56 10.35
N THR A 226 1.62 9.67 9.38
CA THR A 226 2.91 9.20 8.86
C THR A 226 3.46 10.08 7.74
N VAL A 227 2.66 11.01 7.21
CA VAL A 227 3.04 11.89 6.09
C VAL A 227 4.16 12.83 6.54
N GLY A 228 5.23 12.89 5.75
CA GLY A 228 6.48 13.59 6.06
C GLY A 228 7.42 12.84 7.01
N LEU A 229 6.97 11.74 7.63
CA LEU A 229 7.79 10.95 8.55
C LEU A 229 8.35 9.67 7.92
N GLN A 230 7.59 9.05 7.00
CA GLN A 230 7.99 7.84 6.31
C GLN A 230 7.56 7.87 4.84
N SER A 231 8.49 7.75 3.91
CA SER A 231 8.16 7.64 2.47
C SER A 231 7.53 6.28 2.10
N ARG A 232 7.63 5.28 2.98
CA ARG A 232 7.00 3.96 2.83
C ARG A 232 6.39 3.51 4.15
N THR A 233 5.10 3.19 4.16
CA THR A 233 4.36 2.91 5.40
C THR A 233 3.18 1.97 5.16
N ASN A 234 2.79 1.19 6.17
CA ASN A 234 1.53 0.46 6.15
C ASN A 234 0.33 1.32 6.63
N GLY A 235 0.55 2.57 7.03
CA GLY A 235 -0.49 3.55 7.37
C GLY A 235 -1.20 3.32 8.71
N TYR A 236 -1.11 2.14 9.31
CA TYR A 236 -1.78 1.81 10.56
C TYR A 236 -0.88 0.95 11.45
N LEU A 237 -0.82 1.23 12.76
CA LEU A 237 0.14 0.59 13.67
C LEU A 237 0.05 -0.95 13.66
N ILE A 238 -1.18 -1.49 13.68
CA ILE A 238 -1.40 -2.95 13.63
C ILE A 238 -0.93 -3.51 12.28
N HIS A 239 -1.14 -2.77 11.19
CA HIS A 239 -0.66 -3.16 9.86
C HIS A 239 0.86 -3.13 9.77
N VAL A 240 1.53 -2.19 10.44
CA VAL A 240 3.00 -2.16 10.55
C VAL A 240 3.51 -3.39 11.30
N LEU A 241 2.88 -3.75 12.42
CA LEU A 241 3.22 -4.95 13.18
C LEU A 241 3.04 -6.23 12.33
N MET A 242 1.92 -6.34 11.61
CA MET A 242 1.68 -7.45 10.68
C MET A 242 2.75 -7.52 9.60
N GLY A 243 3.10 -6.37 8.99
CA GLY A 243 4.16 -6.29 7.99
C GLY A 243 5.52 -6.72 8.53
N TRP A 244 5.86 -6.31 9.76
CA TRP A 244 7.07 -6.74 10.43
C TRP A 244 7.09 -8.25 10.66
N ILE A 245 6.01 -8.84 11.18
CA ILE A 245 5.90 -10.29 11.39
C ILE A 245 6.07 -11.04 10.06
N ILE A 246 5.35 -10.63 9.01
CA ILE A 246 5.40 -11.28 7.70
C ILE A 246 6.79 -11.16 7.07
N SER A 247 7.46 -10.02 7.21
CA SER A 247 8.82 -9.78 6.71
C SER A 247 9.89 -10.66 7.37
N ASN A 248 9.56 -11.35 8.45
CA ASN A 248 10.45 -12.29 9.14
C ASN A 248 10.16 -13.75 8.78
N LEU A 249 9.08 -14.04 8.05
CA LEU A 249 8.78 -15.39 7.61
C LEU A 249 9.67 -15.78 6.41
N PRO A 250 10.23 -17.00 6.39
CA PRO A 250 10.79 -17.58 5.18
C PRO A 250 9.78 -17.54 4.03
N SER A 251 10.24 -17.16 2.83
CA SER A 251 9.37 -16.95 1.67
C SER A 251 8.51 -18.17 1.34
N TRP A 252 9.06 -19.38 1.44
CA TRP A 252 8.33 -20.62 1.19
C TRP A 252 7.18 -20.86 2.19
N ILE A 253 7.35 -20.47 3.46
CA ILE A 253 6.30 -20.57 4.48
C ILE A 253 5.20 -19.57 4.15
N TYR A 254 5.57 -18.31 3.91
CA TYR A 254 4.63 -17.26 3.54
C TYR A 254 3.80 -17.64 2.30
N LEU A 255 4.46 -18.08 1.23
CA LEU A 255 3.80 -18.50 -0.01
C LEU A 255 2.84 -19.67 0.22
N LYS A 256 3.22 -20.66 1.06
CA LYS A 256 2.34 -21.78 1.42
C LYS A 256 1.10 -21.31 2.17
N ILE A 257 1.26 -20.42 3.16
CA ILE A 257 0.14 -19.85 3.93
C ILE A 257 -0.82 -19.10 3.01
N VAL A 258 -0.29 -18.17 2.21
CA VAL A 258 -1.10 -17.32 1.33
C VAL A 258 -1.79 -18.13 0.24
N MET A 259 -1.10 -19.12 -0.35
CA MET A 259 -1.70 -20.02 -1.35
C MET A 259 -2.87 -20.80 -0.76
N ASN A 260 -2.71 -21.36 0.45
CA ASN A 260 -3.78 -22.10 1.11
C ASN A 260 -4.97 -21.20 1.47
N MET A 261 -4.70 -20.00 1.98
CA MET A 261 -5.73 -19.01 2.28
C MET A 261 -6.53 -18.64 1.02
N ASN A 262 -5.85 -18.29 -0.07
CA ASN A 262 -6.51 -17.90 -1.31
C ASN A 262 -7.26 -19.06 -1.99
N LYS A 263 -6.74 -20.29 -1.90
CA LYS A 263 -7.48 -21.50 -2.32
C LYS A 263 -8.77 -21.68 -1.54
N ALA A 264 -8.75 -21.45 -0.21
CA ALA A 264 -9.94 -21.55 0.62
C ALA A 264 -10.97 -20.47 0.26
N THR A 265 -10.54 -19.22 0.05
CA THR A 265 -11.41 -18.12 -0.40
C THR A 265 -12.02 -18.42 -1.77
N ARG A 266 -11.22 -18.91 -2.72
CA ARG A 266 -11.68 -19.35 -4.04
C ARG A 266 -12.73 -20.45 -3.93
N ALA A 267 -12.45 -21.51 -3.17
CA ALA A 267 -13.37 -22.63 -2.99
C ALA A 267 -14.71 -22.18 -2.38
N HIS A 268 -14.66 -21.27 -1.40
CA HIS A 268 -15.86 -20.68 -0.80
C HIS A 268 -16.69 -19.91 -1.83
N TYR A 269 -16.04 -19.06 -2.64
CA TYR A 269 -16.71 -18.29 -3.68
C TYR A 269 -17.37 -19.21 -4.73
N LEU A 270 -16.64 -20.19 -5.27
CA LEU A 270 -17.17 -21.12 -6.28
C LEU A 270 -18.33 -21.97 -5.73
N LYS A 271 -18.28 -22.38 -4.46
CA LYS A 271 -19.39 -23.09 -3.81
C LYS A 271 -20.65 -22.23 -3.71
N LYS A 272 -20.50 -20.92 -3.48
CA LYS A 272 -21.62 -19.98 -3.43
C LYS A 272 -22.18 -19.70 -4.83
N ALA A 273 -21.31 -19.55 -5.84
CA ALA A 273 -21.72 -19.32 -7.22
C ALA A 273 -22.54 -20.48 -7.80
N LYS A 274 -22.22 -21.74 -7.44
CA LYS A 274 -23.00 -22.93 -7.87
C LYS A 274 -24.39 -23.06 -7.23
N LYS A 275 -24.67 -22.31 -6.15
CA LYS A 275 -25.95 -22.39 -5.42
C LYS A 275 -26.96 -21.34 -5.87
N ASN A 276 -26.51 -20.36 -6.65
CA ASN A 276 -27.31 -19.28 -7.20
C ASN A 276 -27.50 -19.53 -8.70
#